data_AF-S4P5C3-F1
#
_entry.id   AF-S4P5C3-F1
#
_cell.length_a   1.000
_cell.length_b   1.000
_cell.length_c   1.000
_cell.angle_alpha   90.00
_cell.angle_beta   90.00
_cell.angle_gamma   90.00
#
_symmetry.space_group_name_H-M   'P 1'
#
loop_
_entity.id
_entity.type
_entity.pdbx_description
1 polymer ?
#
loop_
_entity_poly.entity_id
_entity_poly.type
_entity_poly.pdbx_seq_one_letter_code
_entity_poly.pdbx_strand_id
1 'polypeptide(L)'
;MNYLFDFPYGSKPGEPHRNWKTYFDWIVVDAKKPLFFGEGTTLRQVDTRTGALKMGHHVGPLHEGLVYSGGSCDVFTELISAKGKDVLYIGDHIFGDILKSKKIGGWRTFLIVP
;
A
#
# COMPACT_ATOMS: atom_id res chain seq x y z
N MET A 1 -11.20 -3.43 -4.90
CA MET A 1 -11.54 -2.09 -4.38
C MET A 1 -12.74 -1.44 -5.07
N ASN A 2 -12.92 -1.54 -6.40
CA ASN A 2 -14.07 -0.91 -7.09
C ASN A 2 -15.42 -1.13 -6.37
N TYR A 3 -15.74 -2.39 -6.03
CA TYR A 3 -16.97 -2.73 -5.30
C TYR A 3 -17.13 -2.00 -3.95
N LEU A 4 -16.05 -1.86 -3.17
CA LEU A 4 -16.08 -1.19 -1.86
C LEU A 4 -16.32 0.32 -1.94
N PHE A 5 -16.20 0.90 -3.14
CA PHE A 5 -16.40 2.33 -3.41
C PHE A 5 -17.57 2.57 -4.39
N ASP A 6 -18.34 1.54 -4.72
CA ASP A 6 -19.44 1.60 -5.70
C ASP A 6 -20.70 2.20 -5.06
N PHE A 7 -20.60 3.49 -4.72
CA PHE A 7 -21.68 4.30 -4.19
C PHE A 7 -22.00 5.44 -5.17
N PRO A 8 -23.25 5.95 -5.20
CA PRO A 8 -23.61 7.07 -6.08
C PRO A 8 -23.01 8.42 -5.63
N TYR A 9 -22.11 8.43 -4.64
CA TYR A 9 -21.46 9.60 -4.08
C TYR A 9 -20.01 9.29 -3.67
N GLY A 10 -19.24 10.35 -3.43
CA GLY A 10 -17.86 10.28 -2.94
C GLY A 10 -17.77 10.03 -1.42
N SER A 11 -17.09 10.92 -0.69
CA SER A 11 -16.86 10.71 0.75
C SER A 11 -18.12 10.88 1.60
N LYS A 12 -19.10 11.64 1.08
CA LYS A 12 -20.41 11.89 1.71
C LYS A 12 -21.49 12.11 0.64
N PRO A 13 -22.78 11.92 0.98
CA PRO A 13 -23.88 12.24 0.08
C PRO A 13 -23.80 13.68 -0.46
N GLY A 14 -24.00 13.84 -1.77
CA GLY A 14 -23.91 15.14 -2.47
C GLY A 14 -22.55 15.44 -3.08
N GLU A 15 -21.49 14.70 -2.74
CA GLU A 15 -20.21 14.76 -3.46
C GLU A 15 -20.20 13.80 -4.66
N PRO A 16 -19.55 14.16 -5.78
CA PRO A 16 -19.46 13.28 -6.93
C PRO A 16 -18.71 11.99 -6.58
N HIS A 17 -19.12 10.87 -7.19
CA HIS A 17 -18.39 9.60 -7.10
C HIS A 17 -16.93 9.78 -7.58
N ARG A 18 -16.00 9.11 -6.90
CA ARG A 18 -14.56 9.19 -7.16
C ARG A 18 -13.96 7.80 -7.28
N ASN A 19 -12.99 7.64 -8.18
CA ASN A 19 -12.24 6.40 -8.29
C ASN A 19 -11.49 6.10 -6.98
N TRP A 20 -11.55 4.86 -6.48
CA TRP A 20 -10.92 4.43 -5.23
C TRP A 20 -9.43 4.78 -5.14
N LYS A 21 -8.72 4.77 -6.28
CA LYS A 21 -7.29 5.09 -6.31
C LYS A 21 -7.01 6.51 -5.81
N THR A 22 -7.95 7.43 -5.93
CA THR A 22 -7.79 8.83 -5.50
C THR A 22 -7.89 9.03 -3.98
N TYR A 23 -8.16 7.96 -3.22
CA TYR A 23 -8.14 7.97 -1.75
C TYR A 23 -6.79 7.54 -1.17
N PHE A 24 -5.85 7.15 -2.02
CA PHE A 24 -4.52 6.68 -1.64
C PHE A 24 -3.48 7.52 -2.36
N ASP A 25 -2.58 8.16 -1.60
CA ASP A 25 -1.42 8.84 -2.19
C ASP A 25 -0.53 7.82 -2.92
N TRP A 26 -0.32 6.65 -2.29
CA TRP A 26 0.53 5.57 -2.78
C TRP A 26 -0.18 4.23 -2.73
N ILE A 27 -0.06 3.44 -3.81
CA ILE A 27 -0.68 2.13 -3.94
C ILE A 27 0.38 1.08 -4.24
N VAL A 28 0.52 0.11 -3.33
CA VAL A 28 1.40 -1.06 -3.50
C VAL A 28 0.58 -2.35 -3.44
N VAL A 29 0.74 -3.21 -4.44
CA VAL A 29 0.17 -4.56 -4.52
C VAL A 29 1.28 -5.62 -4.42
N ASP A 30 0.90 -6.89 -4.35
CA ASP A 30 1.85 -8.02 -4.30
C ASP A 30 2.96 -7.86 -3.25
N ALA A 31 2.66 -7.27 -2.10
CA ALA A 31 3.66 -6.98 -1.06
C ALA A 31 4.33 -8.25 -0.50
N LYS A 32 3.69 -9.43 -0.65
CA LYS A 32 4.19 -10.73 -0.12
C LYS A 32 4.49 -10.72 1.38
N LYS A 33 3.64 -10.10 2.19
CA LYS A 33 3.78 -10.12 3.66
C LYS A 33 3.85 -11.59 4.16
N PRO A 34 4.74 -11.91 5.12
CA PRO A 34 5.57 -11.00 5.90
C PRO A 34 6.91 -10.61 5.26
N LEU A 35 7.26 -11.15 4.08
CA LEU A 35 8.54 -10.88 3.41
C LEU A 35 8.78 -9.38 3.19
N PHE A 36 7.70 -8.64 2.91
CA PHE A 36 7.70 -7.17 2.81
C PHE A 36 8.43 -6.47 3.96
N PHE A 37 8.25 -6.95 5.20
CA PHE A 37 8.82 -6.34 6.39
C PHE A 37 10.27 -6.77 6.65
N GLY A 38 10.87 -7.60 5.79
CA GLY A 38 12.29 -7.93 5.80
C GLY A 38 12.94 -7.51 4.48
N GLU A 39 13.57 -8.46 3.79
CA GLU A 39 14.25 -8.20 2.51
C GLU A 39 13.32 -7.77 1.37
N GLY A 40 12.03 -8.12 1.44
CA GLY A 40 11.03 -7.79 0.43
C GLY A 40 11.32 -8.39 -0.95
N THR A 41 10.87 -7.71 -2.00
CA THR A 41 11.17 -8.06 -3.39
C THR A 41 11.51 -6.82 -4.19
N THR A 42 11.93 -7.00 -5.45
CA THR A 42 12.07 -5.88 -6.39
C THR A 42 10.77 -5.08 -6.51
N LEU A 43 10.86 -3.75 -6.32
CA LEU A 43 9.76 -2.83 -6.56
C LEU A 43 9.58 -2.62 -8.07
N ARG A 44 8.36 -2.80 -8.57
CA ARG A 44 8.01 -2.64 -9.99
C ARG A 44 6.77 -1.79 -10.15
N GLN A 45 6.59 -1.20 -11.32
CA GLN A 45 5.36 -0.48 -11.68
C GLN A 45 4.38 -1.41 -12.39
N VAL A 46 3.09 -1.30 -12.06
CA VAL A 46 2.00 -1.99 -12.73
C VAL A 46 1.49 -1.15 -13.91
N ASP A 47 1.33 -1.76 -15.08
CA ASP A 47 0.48 -1.22 -16.15
C ASP A 47 -0.99 -1.46 -15.77
N THR A 48 -1.65 -0.43 -15.28
CA THR A 48 -3.05 -0.54 -14.80
C THR A 48 -4.07 -0.82 -15.90
N ARG A 49 -3.70 -0.72 -17.19
CA ARG A 49 -4.58 -1.09 -18.30
C ARG A 49 -4.58 -2.59 -18.55
N THR A 50 -3.41 -3.23 -18.42
CA THR A 50 -3.24 -4.66 -18.71
C THR A 50 -3.18 -5.53 -17.45
N GLY A 51 -2.89 -4.93 -16.30
CA GLY A 51 -2.60 -5.62 -15.04
C GLY A 51 -1.19 -6.21 -14.98
N ALA A 52 -0.39 -6.10 -16.04
CA ALA A 52 0.96 -6.64 -16.10
C ALA A 52 1.97 -5.75 -15.38
N LEU A 53 3.09 -6.33 -14.96
CA LEU A 53 4.24 -5.57 -14.46
C LEU A 53 5.04 -5.01 -15.63
N LYS A 54 5.39 -3.72 -15.58
CA LYS A 54 6.33 -3.12 -16.53
C LYS A 54 7.69 -3.80 -16.37
N MET A 55 8.42 -3.93 -17.49
CA MET A 55 9.77 -4.50 -17.47
C MET A 55 10.74 -3.59 -16.71
N GLY A 56 11.69 -4.21 -15.99
CA GLY A 56 12.66 -3.52 -15.16
C GLY A 56 12.20 -3.35 -13.70
N HIS A 57 13.01 -2.65 -12.93
CA HIS A 57 12.70 -2.24 -11.57
C HIS A 57 12.34 -0.74 -11.56
N HIS A 58 11.50 -0.33 -10.63
CA HIS A 58 11.19 1.09 -10.44
C HIS A 58 12.40 1.80 -9.82
N VAL A 59 12.77 2.94 -10.39
CA VAL A 59 13.84 3.80 -9.89
C VAL A 59 13.28 5.22 -9.75
N GLY A 60 13.56 5.86 -8.62
CA GLY A 60 13.13 7.23 -8.34
C GLY A 60 11.86 7.32 -7.49
N PRO A 61 11.28 8.53 -7.39
CA PRO A 61 10.17 8.80 -6.48
C PRO A 61 8.89 8.04 -6.87
N LEU A 62 7.96 7.96 -5.93
CA LEU A 62 6.60 7.54 -6.23
C LEU A 62 5.85 8.69 -6.92
N HIS A 63 4.91 8.35 -7.79
CA HIS A 63 4.02 9.32 -8.43
C HIS A 63 2.55 8.94 -8.20
N GLU A 64 1.73 9.95 -7.88
CA GLU A 64 0.31 9.77 -7.62
C GLU A 64 -0.40 9.12 -8.82
N GLY A 65 -1.41 8.30 -8.52
CA GLY A 65 -2.19 7.58 -9.55
C GLY A 65 -1.48 6.39 -10.19
N LEU A 66 -0.18 6.18 -9.91
CA LEU A 66 0.53 4.95 -10.29
C LEU A 66 0.30 3.84 -9.26
N VAL A 67 0.46 2.60 -9.72
CA VAL A 67 0.37 1.40 -8.88
C VAL A 67 1.71 0.69 -8.94
N TYR A 68 2.21 0.29 -7.78
CA TYR A 68 3.47 -0.40 -7.60
C TYR A 68 3.23 -1.83 -7.13
N SER A 69 4.17 -2.73 -7.38
CA SER A 69 4.10 -4.14 -7.01
C SER A 69 5.39 -4.57 -6.31
N GLY A 70 5.27 -5.31 -5.21
CA GLY A 70 6.40 -5.80 -4.42
C GLY A 70 7.04 -4.72 -3.55
N GLY A 71 8.37 -4.64 -3.57
CA GLY A 71 9.14 -3.75 -2.71
C GLY A 71 9.39 -4.32 -1.31
N SER A 72 9.92 -3.47 -0.43
CA SER A 72 10.10 -3.74 1.00
C SER A 72 9.61 -2.55 1.83
N CYS A 73 9.39 -2.80 3.12
CA CYS A 73 8.99 -1.78 4.09
C CYS A 73 10.00 -0.65 4.18
N ASP A 74 11.30 -0.96 4.09
CA ASP A 74 12.39 0.03 4.15
C ASP A 74 12.34 0.96 2.95
N VAL A 75 12.32 0.40 1.73
CA VAL A 75 12.22 1.17 0.48
C VAL A 75 10.95 2.02 0.48
N PHE A 76 9.82 1.45 0.91
CA PHE A 76 8.56 2.18 0.95
C PHE A 76 8.59 3.33 1.96
N THR A 77 9.11 3.10 3.17
CA THR A 77 9.26 4.10 4.24
C THR A 77 10.12 5.28 3.79
N GLU A 78 11.20 5.02 3.05
CA GLU A 78 12.04 6.05 2.45
C GLU A 78 11.28 6.86 1.40
N LEU A 79 10.59 6.18 0.48
CA LEU A 79 9.87 6.83 -0.61
C LEU A 79 8.70 7.71 -0.14
N ILE A 80 8.00 7.31 0.92
CA ILE A 80 6.90 8.10 1.50
C ILE A 80 7.38 9.10 2.56
N SER A 81 8.67 9.08 2.92
CA SER A 81 9.27 9.93 3.95
C SER A 81 8.57 9.85 5.32
N ALA A 82 8.08 8.67 5.72
CA ALA A 82 7.42 8.43 7.01
C ALA A 82 7.89 7.11 7.62
N LYS A 83 8.36 7.14 8.86
CA LYS A 83 9.04 5.99 9.48
C LYS A 83 8.54 5.65 10.87
N GLY A 84 8.68 4.38 11.27
CA GLY A 84 8.42 3.93 12.63
C GLY A 84 7.08 4.44 13.17
N LYS A 85 7.13 5.30 14.19
CA LYS A 85 5.95 5.82 14.88
C LYS A 85 5.11 6.79 14.04
N ASP A 86 5.57 7.27 12.89
CA ASP A 86 4.76 8.11 12.01
C ASP A 86 3.64 7.29 11.35
N VAL A 87 3.88 5.99 11.14
CA VAL A 87 2.98 5.09 10.43
C VAL A 87 2.04 4.36 11.38
N LEU A 88 0.74 4.33 11.05
CA LEU A 88 -0.25 3.43 11.63
C LEU A 88 -0.66 2.38 10.59
N TYR A 89 -0.25 1.14 10.79
CA TYR A 89 -0.56 0.03 9.90
C TYR A 89 -1.80 -0.73 10.36
N ILE A 90 -2.79 -0.83 9.47
CA ILE A 90 -4.09 -1.43 9.76
C ILE A 90 -4.21 -2.74 8.98
N GLY A 91 -4.53 -3.84 9.67
CA GLY A 91 -4.68 -5.15 9.05
C GLY A 91 -5.30 -6.18 10.00
N ASP A 92 -5.65 -7.34 9.47
CA ASP A 92 -6.32 -8.43 10.18
C ASP A 92 -5.38 -9.61 10.47
N HIS A 93 -4.32 -9.77 9.67
CA HIS A 93 -3.39 -10.87 9.86
C HIS A 93 -2.42 -10.60 11.02
N ILE A 94 -2.74 -11.11 12.22
CA ILE A 94 -1.97 -10.83 13.44
C ILE A 94 -0.46 -11.10 13.30
N PHE A 95 -0.05 -12.13 12.55
CA PHE A 95 1.37 -12.39 12.32
C PHE A 95 1.94 -11.54 11.19
N GLY A 96 1.36 -11.63 10.00
CA GLY A 96 1.87 -10.99 8.79
C GLY A 96 1.84 -9.46 8.84
N ASP A 97 0.80 -8.89 9.46
CA ASP A 97 0.53 -7.45 9.46
C ASP A 97 0.94 -6.80 10.76
N ILE A 98 0.58 -7.39 11.90
CA ILE A 98 0.75 -6.72 13.20
C ILE A 98 2.11 -7.03 13.82
N LEU A 99 2.42 -8.31 14.05
CA LEU A 99 3.66 -8.69 14.75
C LEU A 99 4.91 -8.30 13.94
N LYS A 100 4.89 -8.48 12.62
CA LYS A 100 6.05 -8.21 11.75
C LYS A 100 6.29 -6.72 11.52
N SER A 101 5.25 -5.94 11.23
CA SER A 101 5.38 -4.47 11.09
C SER A 101 5.82 -3.81 12.40
N LYS A 102 5.36 -4.32 13.55
CA LYS A 102 5.75 -3.81 14.86
C LYS A 102 7.20 -4.13 15.21
N LYS A 103 7.62 -5.40 15.02
CA LYS A 103 8.95 -5.86 15.42
C LYS A 103 10.06 -5.36 14.49
N ILE A 104 9.81 -5.32 13.18
CA ILE A 104 10.84 -5.00 12.20
C ILE A 104 10.72 -3.55 11.74
N GLY A 105 9.53 -3.12 11.30
CA GLY A 105 9.30 -1.75 10.81
C GLY A 105 9.11 -0.69 11.91
N GLY A 106 8.90 -1.11 13.16
CA GLY A 106 8.64 -0.19 14.28
C GLY A 106 7.33 0.59 14.17
N TRP A 107 6.43 0.18 13.28
CA TRP A 107 5.18 0.86 13.00
C TRP A 107 4.20 0.78 14.18
N ARG A 108 3.32 1.78 14.32
CA ARG A 108 2.11 1.63 15.15
C ARG A 108 1.17 0.69 14.41
N THR A 109 0.39 -0.09 15.14
CA THR A 109 -0.44 -1.14 14.55
C THR A 109 -1.87 -1.07 15.06
N PHE A 110 -2.80 -1.38 14.17
CA PHE A 110 -4.23 -1.54 14.46
C PHE A 110 -4.66 -2.90 13.93
N LEU A 111 -5.08 -3.80 14.83
CA LEU A 111 -5.59 -5.11 14.47
C LEU A 111 -7.09 -5.04 14.26
N ILE A 112 -7.55 -5.46 13.08
CA ILE A 112 -8.97 -5.70 12.81
C ILE A 112 -9.30 -7.12 13.25
N VAL A 113 -10.33 -7.25 14.10
CA VAL A 113 -10.96 -8.53 14.48
C VAL A 113 -12.43 -8.42 14.06
N PRO A 114 -12.85 -9.07 12.95
CA PRO A 114 -14.21 -8.97 12.42
C PRO A 114 -15.30 -9.50 13.36
#